data_AF-A0A4R7ZBV5-F1
#
_entry.id   AF-A0A4R7ZBV5-F1
#
_cell.length_a   1.000
_cell.length_b   1.000
_cell.length_c   1.000
_cell.angle_alpha   90.00
_cell.angle_beta   90.00
_cell.angle_gamma   90.00
#
_symmetry.space_group_name_H-M   'P 1'
#
loop_
_entity.id
_entity.type
_entity.pdbx_description
1 polymer ?
#
loop_
_entity_poly.entity_id
_entity_poly.type
_entity_poly.pdbx_seq_one_letter_code
_entity_poly.pdbx_strand_id
1 'polypeptide(L)'
;MNIAVKVITLTTILVGTILPNTEGFFTNPEEGEVTNTQTNENAKINNGLPENLDASFIDIMNTSMDEYVTLENYQNATEISITNVTGIKVLDLSKNFHINYLWIASSDVEKVIFPDYAEIHTVGFINNMSLVTIEGTIEPSILHVENAELTGEGILSNSLQNVVLHNTSISNPLFLYDANNLAYLTIGGNKFPYLTLHKQIMKALYFHDSSFNYGNEFIRPNKINVTAIKSEDGYTVKIPGLNIGQVTLPTESSWVKQGPETLFLAGSELKELNYYYNIASCKDDILPPKPDSIGICPLSSTDAQGVEVNEVGSAENCADMFIVTNITVEEPKEEPKEEPKEEPKEEPKEEPKEEPKEEPKEQPKEQPKTKKPSVSPTKKNPPKTNDTSNGMMYMVMLGTSVLFIIRSKKLRSNWK
;
A
#
# COMPACT_ATOMS: atom_id res chain seq x y z
N MET A 1 40.15 -37.13 0.09
CA MET A 1 38.89 -37.91 0.14
C MET A 1 37.79 -36.89 0.37
N ASN A 2 37.23 -36.34 -0.72
CA ASN A 2 36.18 -35.33 -0.63
C ASN A 2 34.85 -36.07 -0.49
N ILE A 3 34.22 -35.94 0.68
CA ILE A 3 32.87 -36.43 0.93
C ILE A 3 31.93 -35.46 0.22
N ALA A 4 31.43 -35.85 -0.95
CA ALA A 4 30.32 -35.16 -1.59
C ALA A 4 29.04 -35.53 -0.84
N VAL A 5 28.58 -34.65 0.05
CA VAL A 5 27.26 -34.74 0.65
C VAL A 5 26.26 -34.32 -0.42
N LYS A 6 25.62 -35.29 -1.07
CA LYS A 6 24.48 -35.05 -1.96
C LYS A 6 23.26 -34.82 -1.08
N VAL A 7 22.97 -33.56 -0.77
CA VAL A 7 21.70 -33.17 -0.12
C VAL A 7 20.58 -33.49 -1.11
N ILE A 8 19.69 -34.40 -0.73
CA ILE A 8 18.48 -34.72 -1.49
C ILE A 8 17.39 -33.81 -0.90
N THR A 9 17.05 -32.73 -1.61
CA THR A 9 15.91 -31.88 -1.25
C THR A 9 14.64 -32.57 -1.72
N LEU A 10 13.69 -32.83 -0.82
CA LEU A 10 12.37 -33.34 -1.16
C LEU A 10 11.61 -32.23 -1.88
N THR A 11 11.25 -32.43 -3.14
CA THR A 11 10.36 -31.50 -3.86
C THR A 11 8.93 -31.98 -3.67
N THR A 12 8.10 -31.15 -3.04
CA THR A 12 6.66 -31.42 -2.90
C THR A 12 5.92 -30.34 -3.66
N ILE A 13 5.31 -30.71 -4.79
CA ILE A 13 4.24 -29.92 -5.40
C ILE A 13 2.94 -30.60 -5.02
N LEU A 14 2.10 -29.89 -4.28
CA LEU A 14 0.75 -30.35 -3.96
C LEU A 14 -0.22 -29.59 -4.85
N VAL A 15 -0.82 -30.31 -5.80
CA VAL A 15 -1.94 -29.81 -6.60
C VAL A 15 -3.20 -30.51 -6.12
N GLY A 16 -4.21 -29.73 -5.72
CA GLY A 16 -5.45 -30.27 -5.16
C GLY A 16 -6.68 -29.51 -5.61
N THR A 17 -7.81 -30.21 -5.59
CA THR A 17 -9.14 -29.62 -5.76
C THR A 17 -9.84 -29.64 -4.39
N ILE A 18 -10.21 -28.48 -3.88
CA ILE A 18 -10.97 -28.33 -2.64
C ILE A 18 -12.42 -28.72 -2.97
N LEU A 19 -12.94 -29.73 -2.29
CA LEU A 19 -14.35 -30.07 -2.38
C LEU A 19 -15.16 -28.98 -1.65
N PRO A 20 -16.23 -28.42 -2.24
CA PRO A 20 -16.83 -27.15 -1.82
C PRO A 20 -17.59 -27.13 -0.47
N ASN A 21 -17.25 -27.96 0.53
CA ASN A 21 -18.00 -28.05 1.80
C ASN A 21 -17.16 -28.34 3.07
N THR A 22 -15.85 -28.10 3.10
CA THR A 22 -15.05 -28.25 4.34
C THR A 22 -14.59 -26.89 4.88
N GLU A 23 -15.44 -26.21 5.65
CA GLU A 23 -15.00 -25.17 6.58
C GLU A 23 -14.35 -25.85 7.79
N GLY A 24 -13.01 -25.92 7.81
CA GLY A 24 -12.27 -26.55 8.90
C GLY A 24 -10.84 -26.03 8.99
N PHE A 25 -10.54 -25.35 10.09
CA PHE A 25 -9.21 -24.90 10.48
C PHE A 25 -8.15 -26.00 10.33
N PHE A 26 -7.01 -25.68 9.73
CA PHE A 26 -5.81 -26.50 9.80
C PHE A 26 -5.33 -26.56 11.26
N THR A 27 -5.70 -27.62 11.98
CA THR A 27 -4.97 -28.09 13.16
C THR A 27 -4.26 -29.39 12.81
N ASN A 28 -2.95 -29.39 13.06
CA ASN A 28 -1.99 -30.49 13.18
C ASN A 28 -2.41 -31.89 12.65
N PRO A 29 -1.70 -32.49 11.68
CA PRO A 29 -2.08 -33.75 11.08
C PRO A 29 -1.62 -34.93 11.96
N GLU A 30 -2.43 -35.31 12.94
CA GLU A 30 -2.42 -36.68 13.45
C GLU A 30 -3.79 -37.31 13.17
N GLU A 31 -3.78 -38.31 12.30
CA GLU A 31 -4.84 -39.30 12.05
C GLU A 31 -6.06 -38.86 11.22
N GLY A 32 -5.93 -38.99 9.89
CA GLY A 32 -7.06 -39.10 8.97
C GLY A 32 -6.60 -39.17 7.50
N GLU A 33 -6.61 -40.37 6.91
CA GLU A 33 -6.30 -40.56 5.49
C GLU A 33 -7.36 -39.90 4.60
N VAL A 34 -7.07 -38.69 4.14
CA VAL A 34 -7.65 -38.14 2.90
C VAL A 34 -6.74 -38.58 1.76
N THR A 35 -7.28 -39.25 0.75
CA THR A 35 -6.54 -39.61 -0.47
C THR A 35 -6.26 -38.35 -1.30
N ASN A 36 -5.28 -37.56 -0.86
CA ASN A 36 -4.62 -36.58 -1.71
C ASN A 36 -3.79 -37.32 -2.75
N THR A 37 -3.90 -36.92 -4.02
CA THR A 37 -3.06 -37.46 -5.08
C THR A 37 -1.68 -36.80 -4.93
N GLN A 38 -0.89 -37.33 -4.01
CA GLN A 38 0.45 -36.83 -3.72
C GLN A 38 1.39 -37.36 -4.82
N THR A 39 1.60 -36.58 -5.87
CA THR A 39 2.66 -36.87 -6.85
C THR A 39 4.01 -36.55 -6.22
N ASN A 40 4.56 -37.50 -5.45
CA ASN A 40 5.93 -37.49 -4.96
C ASN A 40 6.88 -37.93 -6.09
N GLU A 41 7.14 -37.06 -7.06
CA GLU A 41 8.24 -37.25 -8.01
C GLU A 41 9.37 -36.26 -7.72
N ASN A 42 10.47 -36.79 -7.15
CA ASN A 42 11.75 -36.08 -7.06
C ASN A 42 12.37 -36.00 -8.47
N ALA A 43 11.91 -35.03 -9.26
CA ALA A 43 12.54 -34.62 -10.49
C ALA A 43 12.97 -33.16 -10.34
N LYS A 44 14.14 -32.79 -10.89
CA LYS A 44 14.24 -31.44 -11.45
C LYS A 44 13.05 -31.33 -12.39
N ILE A 45 12.10 -30.46 -12.10
CA ILE A 45 10.97 -30.20 -13.00
C ILE A 45 11.55 -29.38 -14.16
N ASN A 46 12.35 -30.03 -15.00
CA ASN A 46 12.78 -29.50 -16.28
C ASN A 46 11.64 -29.62 -17.32
N ASN A 47 10.49 -30.19 -16.94
CA ASN A 47 9.39 -30.58 -17.82
C ASN A 47 8.04 -30.01 -17.34
N GLY A 48 7.98 -28.73 -16.99
CA GLY A 48 6.72 -27.99 -16.81
C GLY A 48 5.79 -28.47 -15.69
N LEU A 49 4.88 -27.59 -15.29
CA LEU A 49 3.76 -27.94 -14.44
C LEU A 49 2.73 -28.76 -15.25
N PRO A 50 2.04 -29.76 -14.66
CA PRO A 50 1.09 -30.60 -15.40
C PRO A 50 -0.04 -29.78 -16.04
N GLU A 51 -0.18 -29.89 -17.36
CA GLU A 51 -1.21 -29.18 -18.15
C GLU A 51 -2.63 -29.68 -17.82
N ASN A 52 -3.62 -28.77 -17.75
CA ASN A 52 -5.06 -29.03 -17.60
C ASN A 52 -5.53 -29.68 -16.27
N LEU A 53 -4.98 -29.27 -15.14
CA LEU A 53 -5.55 -29.61 -13.83
C LEU A 53 -6.50 -28.50 -13.36
N ASP A 54 -7.76 -28.89 -13.10
CA ASP A 54 -8.73 -28.05 -12.39
C ASP A 54 -8.39 -28.04 -10.89
N ALA A 55 -7.33 -27.31 -10.57
CA ALA A 55 -6.82 -27.15 -9.22
C ALA A 55 -7.36 -25.86 -8.63
N SER A 56 -7.96 -25.94 -7.44
CA SER A 56 -8.36 -24.74 -6.69
C SER A 56 -7.22 -24.22 -5.81
N PHE A 57 -6.21 -25.04 -5.54
CA PHE A 57 -5.05 -24.70 -4.72
C PHE A 57 -3.75 -25.20 -5.36
N ILE A 58 -2.71 -24.35 -5.29
CA ILE A 58 -1.35 -24.64 -5.72
C ILE A 58 -0.40 -24.37 -4.55
N ASP A 59 0.34 -25.38 -4.11
CA ASP A 59 1.46 -25.23 -3.18
C ASP A 59 2.77 -25.63 -3.85
N ILE A 60 3.74 -24.71 -3.86
CA ILE A 60 5.09 -24.95 -4.36
C ILE A 60 6.05 -24.74 -3.21
N MET A 61 6.71 -25.81 -2.76
CA MET A 61 7.57 -25.75 -1.58
C MET A 61 8.95 -26.38 -1.79
N ASN A 62 9.97 -25.76 -1.17
CA ASN A 62 11.32 -26.31 -1.00
C ASN A 62 11.97 -26.81 -2.29
N THR A 63 11.81 -26.05 -3.38
CA THR A 63 12.27 -26.47 -4.71
C THR A 63 13.04 -25.37 -5.43
N SER A 64 13.58 -25.70 -6.59
CA SER A 64 14.17 -24.75 -7.52
C SER A 64 13.42 -24.83 -8.84
N MET A 65 13.02 -23.68 -9.35
CA MET A 65 12.26 -23.52 -10.59
C MET A 65 13.05 -22.71 -11.61
N ASP A 66 12.54 -22.64 -12.83
CA ASP A 66 13.05 -21.78 -13.88
C ASP A 66 12.92 -20.28 -13.49
N GLU A 67 13.76 -19.44 -14.10
CA GLU A 67 13.74 -17.98 -13.90
C GLU A 67 12.40 -17.35 -14.21
N TYR A 68 11.63 -17.96 -15.11
CA TYR A 68 10.29 -17.51 -15.48
C TYR A 68 9.28 -18.63 -15.23
N VAL A 69 8.36 -18.40 -14.30
CA VAL A 69 7.26 -19.33 -13.99
C VAL A 69 5.94 -18.67 -14.38
N THR A 70 5.16 -19.35 -15.21
CA THR A 70 3.78 -18.95 -15.54
C THR A 70 2.79 -19.98 -15.02
N LEU A 71 1.66 -19.49 -14.49
CA LEU A 71 0.55 -20.33 -14.02
C LEU A 71 -0.67 -20.26 -14.95
N GLU A 72 -0.45 -20.01 -16.25
CA GLU A 72 -1.52 -19.84 -17.25
C GLU A 72 -2.48 -21.04 -17.40
N ASN A 73 -2.01 -22.24 -17.05
CA ASN A 73 -2.81 -23.47 -17.08
C ASN A 73 -3.66 -23.68 -15.82
N TYR A 74 -3.54 -22.80 -14.82
CA TYR A 74 -4.22 -22.91 -13.52
C TYR A 74 -5.17 -21.73 -13.24
N GLN A 75 -5.98 -21.36 -14.22
CA GLN A 75 -6.86 -20.18 -14.14
C GLN A 75 -7.92 -20.28 -13.03
N ASN A 76 -8.22 -21.51 -12.58
CA ASN A 76 -9.19 -21.79 -11.52
C ASN A 76 -8.56 -21.84 -10.12
N ALA A 77 -7.24 -21.68 -9.99
CA ALA A 77 -6.58 -21.66 -8.69
C ALA A 77 -7.01 -20.41 -7.92
N THR A 78 -7.71 -20.64 -6.81
CA THR A 78 -8.14 -19.60 -5.87
C THR A 78 -7.09 -19.37 -4.78
N GLU A 79 -6.18 -20.32 -4.57
CA GLU A 79 -5.17 -20.24 -3.53
C GLU A 79 -3.80 -20.64 -4.09
N ILE A 80 -2.80 -19.78 -3.92
CA ILE A 80 -1.44 -19.97 -4.43
C ILE A 80 -0.46 -19.71 -3.29
N SER A 81 0.33 -20.71 -2.95
CA SER A 81 1.39 -20.67 -1.95
C SER A 81 2.73 -21.04 -2.59
N ILE A 82 3.74 -20.20 -2.40
CA ILE A 82 5.12 -20.42 -2.89
C ILE A 82 6.06 -20.19 -1.70
N THR A 83 6.63 -21.26 -1.15
CA THR A 83 7.44 -21.18 0.07
C THR A 83 8.81 -21.84 -0.09
N ASN A 84 9.89 -21.13 0.26
CA ASN A 84 11.27 -21.63 0.13
C ASN A 84 11.60 -22.10 -1.30
N VAL A 85 11.14 -21.36 -2.31
CA VAL A 85 11.40 -21.66 -3.72
C VAL A 85 12.50 -20.75 -4.24
N THR A 86 13.47 -21.33 -4.93
CA THR A 86 14.63 -20.61 -5.48
C THR A 86 14.65 -20.66 -7.00
N GLY A 87 15.37 -19.74 -7.63
CA GLY A 87 15.51 -19.64 -9.08
C GLY A 87 14.39 -18.87 -9.76
N ILE A 88 13.27 -18.54 -9.11
CA ILE A 88 12.17 -17.81 -9.76
C ILE A 88 12.52 -16.33 -9.77
N LYS A 89 12.64 -15.72 -10.94
CA LYS A 89 12.81 -14.27 -11.09
C LYS A 89 11.51 -13.58 -11.41
N VAL A 90 10.70 -14.19 -12.26
CA VAL A 90 9.40 -13.68 -12.68
C VAL A 90 8.34 -14.74 -12.41
N LEU A 91 7.33 -14.36 -11.63
CA LEU A 91 6.10 -15.12 -11.47
C LEU A 91 4.98 -14.45 -12.26
N ASP A 92 4.53 -15.08 -13.33
CA ASP A 92 3.48 -14.59 -14.21
C ASP A 92 2.12 -15.20 -13.84
N LEU A 93 1.27 -14.36 -13.25
CA LEU A 93 -0.13 -14.62 -12.87
C LEU A 93 -1.11 -13.83 -13.77
N SER A 94 -0.67 -13.33 -14.94
CA SER A 94 -1.46 -12.45 -15.81
C SER A 94 -2.76 -13.08 -16.36
N LYS A 95 -2.92 -14.39 -16.21
CA LYS A 95 -4.11 -15.16 -16.61
C LYS A 95 -4.98 -15.61 -15.43
N ASN A 96 -4.59 -15.27 -14.20
CA ASN A 96 -5.26 -15.70 -12.97
C ASN A 96 -6.08 -14.55 -12.39
N PHE A 97 -7.37 -14.49 -12.73
CA PHE A 97 -8.25 -13.37 -12.38
C PHE A 97 -8.95 -13.50 -11.01
N HIS A 98 -8.91 -14.69 -10.40
CA HIS A 98 -9.72 -15.04 -9.24
C HIS A 98 -8.90 -15.69 -8.13
N ILE A 99 -7.75 -15.10 -7.79
CA ILE A 99 -6.94 -15.55 -6.66
C ILE A 99 -7.57 -14.98 -5.39
N ASN A 100 -8.07 -15.84 -4.50
CA ASN A 100 -8.53 -15.44 -3.18
C ASN A 100 -7.35 -15.25 -2.22
N TYR A 101 -6.35 -16.13 -2.28
CA TYR A 101 -5.20 -16.14 -1.38
C TYR A 101 -3.89 -16.30 -2.17
N LEU A 102 -3.00 -15.32 -2.07
CA LEU A 102 -1.64 -15.39 -2.60
C LEU A 102 -0.65 -15.26 -1.45
N TRP A 103 0.25 -16.23 -1.33
CA TRP A 103 1.28 -16.23 -0.31
C TRP A 103 2.62 -16.63 -0.89
N ILE A 104 3.58 -15.71 -0.89
CA ILE A 104 4.96 -15.97 -1.34
C ILE A 104 5.86 -15.74 -0.13
N ALA A 105 6.61 -16.75 0.26
CA ALA A 105 7.46 -16.72 1.45
C ALA A 105 8.86 -17.27 1.17
N SER A 106 9.90 -16.56 1.62
CA SER A 106 11.30 -17.00 1.56
C SER A 106 11.71 -17.45 0.15
N SER A 107 11.28 -16.70 -0.88
CA SER A 107 11.60 -16.96 -2.27
C SER A 107 12.49 -15.85 -2.85
N ASP A 108 13.12 -16.13 -3.99
CA ASP A 108 13.91 -15.15 -4.74
C ASP A 108 13.16 -14.48 -5.89
N VAL A 109 11.81 -14.53 -5.86
CA VAL A 109 10.92 -13.86 -6.81
C VAL A 109 11.23 -12.36 -6.83
N GLU A 110 11.60 -11.83 -8.00
CA GLU A 110 11.94 -10.41 -8.17
C GLU A 110 10.74 -9.58 -8.66
N LYS A 111 9.86 -10.24 -9.42
CA LYS A 111 8.73 -9.61 -10.09
C LYS A 111 7.52 -10.55 -10.12
N VAL A 112 6.34 -10.01 -9.80
CA VAL A 112 5.05 -10.70 -9.99
C VAL A 112 4.22 -9.93 -11.01
N ILE A 113 3.70 -10.63 -12.03
CA ILE A 113 2.86 -10.03 -13.07
C ILE A 113 1.41 -10.46 -12.82
N PHE A 114 0.52 -9.52 -12.53
CA PHE A 114 -0.92 -9.72 -12.45
C PHE A 114 -1.59 -9.30 -13.77
N PRO A 115 -2.88 -9.63 -13.98
CA PRO A 115 -3.67 -8.95 -15.01
C PRO A 115 -3.74 -7.43 -14.74
N ASP A 116 -4.27 -6.67 -15.69
CA ASP A 116 -4.45 -5.21 -15.56
C ASP A 116 -5.15 -4.81 -14.25
N TYR A 117 -6.05 -5.67 -13.75
CA TYR A 117 -6.70 -5.58 -12.46
C TYR A 117 -7.04 -6.97 -11.91
N ALA A 118 -6.69 -7.24 -10.65
CA ALA A 118 -7.04 -8.45 -9.90
C ALA A 118 -7.60 -8.09 -8.52
N GLU A 119 -8.79 -8.61 -8.22
CA GLU A 119 -9.33 -8.63 -6.86
C GLU A 119 -8.74 -9.85 -6.15
N ILE A 120 -7.97 -9.61 -5.10
CA ILE A 120 -7.38 -10.68 -4.29
C ILE A 120 -7.80 -10.43 -2.86
N HIS A 121 -8.28 -11.44 -2.13
CA HIS A 121 -8.68 -11.18 -0.74
C HIS A 121 -7.45 -10.98 0.15
N THR A 122 -6.49 -11.92 0.08
CA THR A 122 -5.28 -11.91 0.91
C THR A 122 -4.02 -12.00 0.05
N VAL A 123 -3.09 -11.08 0.26
CA VAL A 123 -1.76 -11.08 -0.36
C VAL A 123 -0.68 -11.05 0.72
N GLY A 124 0.22 -12.02 0.69
CA GLY A 124 1.36 -12.14 1.58
C GLY A 124 2.69 -12.22 0.82
N PHE A 125 3.64 -11.35 1.16
CA PHE A 125 5.02 -11.39 0.71
C PHE A 125 5.94 -11.35 1.93
N ILE A 126 6.49 -12.49 2.33
CA ILE A 126 7.31 -12.61 3.56
C ILE A 126 8.73 -13.06 3.22
N ASN A 127 9.74 -12.37 3.72
CA ASN A 127 11.15 -12.73 3.51
C ASN A 127 11.55 -12.83 2.04
N ASN A 128 10.92 -12.04 1.17
CA ASN A 128 11.25 -11.95 -0.25
C ASN A 128 12.04 -10.67 -0.52
N MET A 129 13.28 -10.62 -0.04
CA MET A 129 14.13 -9.43 -0.20
C MET A 129 14.38 -9.08 -1.67
N SER A 130 14.27 -10.06 -2.56
CA SER A 130 14.41 -9.87 -4.01
C SER A 130 13.17 -9.25 -4.67
N LEU A 131 12.00 -9.31 -4.06
CA LEU A 131 10.76 -8.83 -4.66
C LEU A 131 10.73 -7.30 -4.68
N VAL A 132 10.92 -6.72 -5.86
CA VAL A 132 10.97 -5.26 -6.05
C VAL A 132 9.68 -4.75 -6.70
N THR A 133 9.14 -5.48 -7.68
CA THR A 133 8.12 -4.93 -8.59
C THR A 133 6.89 -5.83 -8.69
N ILE A 134 5.72 -5.20 -8.71
CA ILE A 134 4.47 -5.81 -9.15
C ILE A 134 4.07 -5.13 -10.46
N GLU A 135 3.78 -5.91 -11.50
CA GLU A 135 3.14 -5.41 -12.71
C GLU A 135 1.65 -5.75 -12.71
N GLY A 136 0.83 -4.83 -13.20
CA GLY A 136 -0.63 -4.90 -13.07
C GLY A 136 -1.13 -4.17 -11.83
N THR A 137 -2.40 -4.38 -11.51
CA THR A 137 -3.06 -3.73 -10.36
C THR A 137 -3.73 -4.79 -9.49
N ILE A 138 -3.48 -4.77 -8.19
CA ILE A 138 -4.16 -5.62 -7.21
C ILE A 138 -4.94 -4.79 -6.21
N GLU A 139 -6.08 -5.30 -5.75
CA GLU A 139 -6.90 -4.67 -4.71
C GLU A 139 -7.10 -5.63 -3.52
N PRO A 140 -6.10 -5.77 -2.64
CA PRO A 140 -6.19 -6.64 -1.47
C PRO A 140 -7.15 -6.15 -0.40
N SER A 141 -7.83 -7.08 0.29
CA SER A 141 -8.47 -6.80 1.59
C SER A 141 -7.49 -6.96 2.75
N ILE A 142 -6.56 -7.91 2.64
CA ILE A 142 -5.50 -8.19 3.60
C ILE A 142 -4.16 -8.14 2.87
N LEU A 143 -3.27 -7.29 3.35
CA LEU A 143 -1.92 -7.15 2.82
C LEU A 143 -0.90 -7.41 3.93
N HIS A 144 -0.04 -8.39 3.72
CA HIS A 144 1.06 -8.71 4.62
C HIS A 144 2.37 -8.67 3.85
N VAL A 145 3.18 -7.65 4.09
CA VAL A 145 4.51 -7.51 3.47
C VAL A 145 5.56 -7.40 4.57
N GLU A 146 6.49 -8.33 4.57
CA GLU A 146 7.57 -8.40 5.56
C GLU A 146 8.89 -8.72 4.87
N ASN A 147 9.93 -7.92 5.13
CA ASN A 147 11.28 -8.08 4.59
C ASN A 147 11.31 -8.22 3.05
N ALA A 148 10.61 -7.32 2.36
CA ALA A 148 10.56 -7.26 0.90
C ALA A 148 10.86 -5.86 0.37
N GLU A 149 11.62 -5.75 -0.73
CA GLU A 149 11.99 -4.45 -1.32
C GLU A 149 10.87 -3.80 -2.16
N LEU A 150 9.61 -4.19 -1.91
CA LEU A 150 8.44 -3.73 -2.64
C LEU A 150 8.18 -2.23 -2.44
N THR A 151 7.91 -1.50 -3.52
CA THR A 151 7.67 -0.04 -3.51
C THR A 151 6.21 0.35 -3.25
N GLY A 152 5.29 -0.60 -3.38
CA GLY A 152 3.84 -0.42 -3.23
C GLY A 152 3.13 0.00 -4.51
N GLU A 153 3.86 0.18 -5.62
CA GLU A 153 3.26 0.38 -6.94
C GLU A 153 2.40 -0.83 -7.34
N GLY A 154 1.26 -0.57 -7.98
CA GLY A 154 0.29 -1.62 -8.37
C GLY A 154 -0.64 -2.10 -7.26
N ILE A 155 -0.54 -1.59 -6.02
CA ILE A 155 -1.45 -1.97 -4.92
C ILE A 155 -2.46 -0.86 -4.65
N LEU A 156 -3.75 -1.13 -4.88
CA LEU A 156 -4.83 -0.23 -4.51
C LEU A 156 -5.19 -0.42 -3.03
N SER A 157 -5.31 0.69 -2.31
CA SER A 157 -5.57 0.66 -0.86
C SER A 157 -7.05 0.71 -0.49
N ASN A 158 -7.95 0.97 -1.44
CA ASN A 158 -9.38 1.23 -1.22
C ASN A 158 -10.09 0.12 -0.41
N SER A 159 -9.72 -1.14 -0.65
CA SER A 159 -10.32 -2.31 0.00
C SER A 159 -9.53 -2.84 1.21
N LEU A 160 -8.37 -2.26 1.53
CA LEU A 160 -7.53 -2.72 2.64
C LEU A 160 -8.26 -2.61 3.98
N GLN A 161 -8.25 -3.72 4.72
CA GLN A 161 -8.79 -3.86 6.07
C GLN A 161 -7.69 -4.19 7.07
N ASN A 162 -6.78 -5.09 6.70
CA ASN A 162 -5.67 -5.53 7.54
C ASN A 162 -4.36 -5.34 6.80
N VAL A 163 -3.44 -4.58 7.37
CA VAL A 163 -2.17 -4.23 6.74
C VAL A 163 -1.03 -4.51 7.71
N VAL A 164 -0.06 -5.30 7.26
CA VAL A 164 1.23 -5.49 7.92
C VAL A 164 2.32 -5.06 6.94
N LEU A 165 3.10 -4.05 7.31
CA LEU A 165 4.20 -3.50 6.51
C LEU A 165 5.47 -3.41 7.34
N HIS A 166 6.29 -4.46 7.28
CA HIS A 166 7.55 -4.54 8.01
C HIS A 166 8.74 -4.56 7.06
N ASN A 167 9.72 -3.69 7.30
CA ASN A 167 11.00 -3.68 6.58
C ASN A 167 10.82 -3.60 5.05
N THR A 168 9.91 -2.75 4.56
CA THR A 168 9.62 -2.62 3.13
C THR A 168 10.28 -1.39 2.49
N SER A 169 10.23 -1.29 1.15
CA SER A 169 10.65 -0.09 0.41
C SER A 169 9.52 0.90 0.14
N ILE A 170 8.31 0.69 0.67
CA ILE A 170 7.18 1.60 0.44
C ILE A 170 7.49 2.96 1.08
N SER A 171 7.37 4.02 0.27
CA SER A 171 7.75 5.39 0.64
C SER A 171 6.66 6.44 0.44
N ASN A 172 5.62 6.13 -0.35
CA ASN A 172 4.54 7.07 -0.63
C ASN A 172 3.72 7.37 0.64
N PRO A 173 3.77 8.58 1.21
CA PRO A 173 3.07 8.90 2.45
C PRO A 173 1.53 8.85 2.35
N LEU A 174 1.00 8.75 1.12
CA LEU A 174 -0.42 8.61 0.81
C LEU A 174 -0.82 7.17 0.46
N PHE A 175 0.07 6.18 0.62
CA PHE A 175 -0.20 4.78 0.25
C PHE A 175 -1.51 4.25 0.85
N LEU A 176 -1.77 4.56 2.13
CA LEU A 176 -2.98 4.15 2.86
C LEU A 176 -4.04 5.25 2.95
N TYR A 177 -3.92 6.32 2.15
CA TYR A 177 -4.85 7.45 2.22
C TYR A 177 -6.28 7.05 1.83
N ASP A 178 -6.44 6.16 0.84
CA ASP A 178 -7.75 5.73 0.36
C ASP A 178 -8.28 4.46 1.08
N ALA A 179 -7.54 3.92 2.05
CA ALA A 179 -7.90 2.74 2.84
C ALA A 179 -9.02 3.04 3.87
N ASN A 180 -10.22 3.32 3.36
CA ASN A 180 -11.38 3.73 4.16
C ASN A 180 -11.91 2.63 5.10
N ASN A 181 -11.53 1.37 4.85
CA ASN A 181 -11.94 0.20 5.63
C ASN A 181 -10.83 -0.33 6.55
N LEU A 182 -9.73 0.41 6.70
CA LEU A 182 -8.55 -0.04 7.45
C LEU A 182 -8.88 -0.22 8.93
N ALA A 183 -8.95 -1.49 9.37
CA ALA A 183 -9.26 -1.88 10.72
C ALA A 183 -8.00 -2.13 11.56
N TYR A 184 -6.97 -2.73 10.95
CA TYR A 184 -5.72 -3.11 11.62
C TYR A 184 -4.52 -2.67 10.76
N LEU A 185 -3.61 -1.93 11.38
CA LEU A 185 -2.34 -1.53 10.76
C LEU A 185 -1.18 -1.87 11.69
N THR A 186 -0.25 -2.66 11.17
CA THR A 186 1.05 -2.96 11.78
C THR A 186 2.13 -2.44 10.85
N ILE A 187 3.04 -1.60 11.35
CA ILE A 187 3.99 -0.89 10.49
C ILE A 187 5.33 -0.62 11.19
N GLY A 188 6.42 -0.82 10.47
CA GLY A 188 7.79 -0.52 10.90
C GLY A 188 8.82 -0.79 9.80
N GLY A 189 9.97 -0.13 9.84
CA GLY A 189 11.09 -0.40 8.92
C GLY A 189 10.88 0.01 7.46
N ASN A 190 9.94 0.92 7.18
CA ASN A 190 9.62 1.38 5.83
C ASN A 190 10.36 2.69 5.48
N LYS A 191 10.02 3.28 4.33
CA LYS A 191 10.62 4.53 3.82
C LYS A 191 9.65 5.72 3.84
N PHE A 192 8.62 5.67 4.69
CA PHE A 192 7.66 6.77 4.83
C PHE A 192 8.31 7.95 5.56
N PRO A 193 8.32 9.18 4.99
CA PRO A 193 8.72 10.37 5.74
C PRO A 193 7.64 10.81 6.73
N TYR A 194 6.39 10.48 6.43
CA TYR A 194 5.21 10.63 7.25
C TYR A 194 4.15 9.68 6.68
N LEU A 195 3.06 9.44 7.40
CA LEU A 195 1.96 8.61 6.90
C LEU A 195 0.64 9.35 7.11
N THR A 196 -0.10 9.53 6.02
CA THR A 196 -1.44 10.12 6.08
C THR A 196 -2.48 9.03 5.97
N LEU A 197 -3.33 8.92 6.97
CA LEU A 197 -4.46 7.99 6.98
C LEU A 197 -5.76 8.75 6.80
N HIS A 198 -6.76 8.10 6.18
CA HIS A 198 -8.11 8.64 6.19
C HIS A 198 -8.63 8.71 7.63
N LYS A 199 -9.41 9.74 7.94
CA LYS A 199 -9.82 10.11 9.32
C LYS A 199 -10.72 9.09 10.06
N GLN A 200 -10.92 7.88 9.53
CA GLN A 200 -11.92 6.93 10.03
C GLN A 200 -11.31 5.62 10.59
N ILE A 201 -11.66 5.37 11.85
CA ILE A 201 -11.89 4.08 12.53
C ILE A 201 -10.87 2.96 12.27
N MET A 202 -9.60 3.20 12.61
CA MET A 202 -8.74 2.06 12.96
C MET A 202 -9.20 1.48 14.30
N LYS A 203 -9.36 0.16 14.36
CA LYS A 203 -9.59 -0.55 15.62
C LYS A 203 -8.29 -0.71 16.40
N ALA A 204 -7.19 -0.95 15.69
CA ALA A 204 -5.88 -1.09 16.28
C ALA A 204 -4.79 -0.57 15.33
N LEU A 205 -3.78 0.05 15.93
CA LEU A 205 -2.59 0.56 15.27
C LEU A 205 -1.38 0.13 16.09
N TYR A 206 -0.48 -0.61 15.46
CA TYR A 206 0.73 -1.13 16.08
C TYR A 206 1.93 -0.59 15.33
N PHE A 207 2.71 0.25 16.01
CA PHE A 207 4.02 0.65 15.53
C PHE A 207 5.07 -0.26 16.13
N HIS A 208 5.91 -0.79 15.25
CA HIS A 208 7.13 -1.46 15.65
C HIS A 208 8.29 -0.52 15.30
N ASP A 209 8.71 0.27 16.29
CA ASP A 209 9.85 1.18 16.20
C ASP A 209 11.19 0.51 16.57
N SER A 210 11.11 -0.72 17.06
CA SER A 210 12.20 -1.41 17.72
C SER A 210 12.37 -2.82 17.19
N SER A 211 13.54 -3.36 17.55
CA SER A 211 14.00 -4.75 17.55
C SER A 211 13.02 -5.70 18.27
N PHE A 212 11.73 -5.61 17.98
CA PHE A 212 10.73 -6.53 18.46
C PHE A 212 10.97 -7.86 17.75
N ASN A 213 11.49 -8.79 18.52
CA ASN A 213 11.75 -10.14 18.08
C ASN A 213 10.40 -10.88 17.93
N TYR A 214 9.70 -10.62 16.83
CA TYR A 214 8.57 -11.44 16.42
C TYR A 214 9.14 -12.64 15.66
N GLY A 215 9.32 -13.77 16.34
CA GLY A 215 9.72 -15.01 15.68
C GLY A 215 11.13 -15.03 15.07
N ASN A 216 12.08 -14.25 15.61
CA ASN A 216 13.49 -14.04 15.20
C ASN A 216 13.75 -12.90 14.21
N GLU A 217 12.72 -12.13 13.84
CA GLU A 217 12.88 -11.04 12.88
C GLU A 217 12.97 -9.67 13.57
N PHE A 218 13.88 -8.82 13.09
CA PHE A 218 14.12 -7.48 13.62
C PHE A 218 13.42 -6.45 12.75
N ILE A 219 12.38 -5.80 13.27
CA ILE A 219 11.76 -4.66 12.61
C ILE A 219 12.65 -3.43 12.82
N ARG A 220 13.05 -2.79 11.72
CA ARG A 220 13.96 -1.63 11.73
C ARG A 220 13.17 -0.35 11.98
N PRO A 221 13.80 0.76 12.42
CA PRO A 221 13.15 2.06 12.36
C PRO A 221 12.91 2.48 10.91
N ASN A 222 11.88 3.31 10.67
CA ASN A 222 11.65 3.86 9.34
C ASN A 222 12.82 4.78 8.97
N LYS A 223 13.32 4.64 7.74
CA LYS A 223 14.52 5.35 7.31
C LYS A 223 14.28 6.11 6.02
N ILE A 224 14.55 7.41 6.03
CA ILE A 224 14.40 8.28 4.86
C ILE A 224 15.71 8.98 4.52
N ASN A 225 15.86 9.39 3.26
CA ASN A 225 16.94 10.28 2.84
C ASN A 225 16.36 11.71 2.74
N VAL A 226 17.04 12.68 3.35
CA VAL A 226 16.66 14.10 3.28
C VAL A 226 17.87 14.95 2.89
N THR A 227 17.61 16.10 2.29
CA THR A 227 18.65 17.05 1.92
C THR A 227 18.55 18.29 2.79
N ALA A 228 19.66 18.64 3.44
CA ALA A 228 19.82 19.86 4.20
C ALA A 228 20.48 20.93 3.32
N ILE A 229 19.84 22.09 3.22
CA ILE A 229 20.38 23.28 2.56
C ILE A 229 21.22 24.03 3.59
N LYS A 230 22.50 24.24 3.29
CA LYS A 230 23.40 25.00 4.17
C LYS A 230 23.22 26.51 3.94
N SER A 231 23.26 27.27 5.02
CA SER A 231 23.22 28.75 5.03
C SER A 231 24.27 29.30 6.02
N GLU A 232 24.40 30.62 6.10
CA GLU A 232 25.28 31.27 7.09
C GLU A 232 24.82 30.97 8.53
N ASP A 233 23.51 30.86 8.75
CA ASP A 233 22.92 30.68 10.08
C ASP A 233 22.77 29.21 10.51
N GLY A 234 22.88 28.27 9.55
CA GLY A 234 22.80 26.84 9.82
C GLY A 234 22.23 26.01 8.66
N TYR A 235 21.47 24.98 8.99
CA TYR A 235 20.95 24.00 8.03
C TYR A 235 19.42 23.97 8.02
N THR A 236 18.83 23.92 6.84
CA THR A 236 17.38 23.81 6.65
C THR A 236 17.03 22.52 5.93
N VAL A 237 16.13 21.72 6.53
CA VAL A 237 15.55 20.53 5.91
C VAL A 237 14.08 20.79 5.65
N LYS A 238 13.65 20.61 4.40
CA LYS A 238 12.23 20.67 4.01
C LYS A 238 11.76 19.29 3.59
N ILE A 239 10.68 18.81 4.21
CA ILE A 239 10.05 17.52 3.90
C ILE A 239 8.66 17.81 3.33
N PRO A 240 8.46 17.78 2.00
CA PRO A 240 7.19 18.15 1.38
C PRO A 240 6.00 17.36 1.93
N GLY A 241 4.91 18.04 2.28
CA GLY A 241 3.68 17.45 2.83
C GLY A 241 3.76 17.05 4.30
N LEU A 242 4.92 17.17 4.95
CA LEU A 242 5.07 16.90 6.39
C LEU A 242 4.26 17.91 7.19
N ASN A 243 3.35 17.44 8.04
CA ASN A 243 2.69 18.31 9.01
C ASN A 243 3.57 18.47 10.26
N ILE A 244 4.28 19.61 10.38
CA ILE A 244 5.16 19.87 11.52
C ILE A 244 4.45 19.83 12.88
N GLY A 245 3.13 20.03 12.91
CA GLY A 245 2.31 19.97 14.12
C GLY A 245 2.22 18.55 14.69
N GLN A 246 2.44 17.53 13.86
CA GLN A 246 2.48 16.11 14.24
C GLN A 246 3.90 15.61 14.51
N VAL A 247 4.92 16.45 14.31
CA VAL A 247 6.31 16.08 14.55
C VAL A 247 6.65 16.28 16.02
N THR A 248 7.29 15.33 16.67
CA THR A 248 7.94 15.50 17.97
C THR A 248 9.43 15.28 17.79
N LEU A 249 10.23 16.24 18.25
CA LEU A 249 11.69 16.13 18.20
C LEU A 249 12.18 15.53 19.54
N PRO A 250 13.21 14.66 19.52
CA PRO A 250 13.86 14.20 20.74
C PRO A 250 14.34 15.38 21.60
N THR A 251 14.38 15.21 22.93
CA THR A 251 14.68 16.30 23.87
C THR A 251 16.08 16.90 23.68
N GLU A 252 17.01 16.08 23.21
CA GLU A 252 18.40 16.37 22.90
C GLU A 252 18.62 16.90 21.48
N SER A 253 17.57 16.89 20.66
CA SER A 253 17.64 17.40 19.29
C SER A 253 17.92 18.89 19.28
N SER A 254 18.92 19.30 18.50
CA SER A 254 19.21 20.72 18.26
C SER A 254 18.40 21.31 17.10
N TRP A 255 17.56 20.49 16.45
CA TRP A 255 16.66 20.95 15.41
C TRP A 255 15.47 21.68 16.02
N VAL A 256 14.95 22.68 15.31
CA VAL A 256 13.74 23.42 15.67
C VAL A 256 12.76 23.41 14.51
N LYS A 257 11.46 23.42 14.84
CA LYS A 257 10.37 23.51 13.87
C LYS A 257 10.26 24.94 13.35
N GLN A 258 10.30 25.14 12.03
CA GLN A 258 10.25 26.47 11.41
C GLN A 258 9.25 26.47 10.25
N GLY A 259 8.00 26.89 10.48
CA GLY A 259 6.96 26.85 9.44
C GLY A 259 6.37 25.44 9.24
N PRO A 260 5.53 25.23 8.22
CA PRO A 260 4.63 24.06 8.16
C PRO A 260 5.31 22.73 7.86
N GLU A 261 6.46 22.73 7.18
CA GLU A 261 7.13 21.54 6.62
C GLU A 261 8.66 21.59 6.78
N THR A 262 9.16 22.45 7.67
CA THR A 262 10.58 22.81 7.68
C THR A 262 11.18 22.70 9.08
N LEU A 263 12.37 22.12 9.11
CA LEU A 263 13.20 21.91 10.29
C LEU A 263 14.49 22.68 10.10
N PHE A 264 14.93 23.38 11.14
CA PHE A 264 16.11 24.23 11.12
C PHE A 264 17.08 23.81 12.22
N LEU A 265 18.37 23.76 11.90
CA LEU A 265 19.45 23.51 12.83
C LEU A 265 20.38 24.73 12.80
N ALA A 266 20.48 25.44 13.92
CA ALA A 266 21.40 26.57 14.04
C ALA A 266 22.85 26.08 14.20
N GLY A 267 23.80 26.79 13.57
CA GLY A 267 25.23 26.56 13.74
C GLY A 267 25.92 25.88 12.56
N SER A 268 27.26 25.77 12.64
CA SER A 268 28.09 25.36 11.50
C SER A 268 28.22 23.84 11.33
N GLU A 269 27.93 23.05 12.35
CA GLU A 269 28.07 21.58 12.35
C GLU A 269 26.71 20.93 12.10
N LEU A 270 26.64 20.05 11.09
CA LEU A 270 25.44 19.27 10.82
C LEU A 270 25.29 18.18 11.88
N LYS A 271 24.11 18.11 12.49
CA LYS A 271 23.74 17.07 13.45
C LYS A 271 22.71 16.12 12.84
N GLU A 272 22.62 14.92 13.39
CA GLU A 272 21.58 13.96 13.03
C GLU A 272 20.19 14.56 13.23
N LEU A 273 19.26 14.21 12.35
CA LEU A 273 17.85 14.58 12.42
C LEU A 273 17.05 13.30 12.58
N ASN A 274 16.54 13.07 13.77
CA ASN A 274 15.56 12.03 14.04
C ASN A 274 14.30 12.69 14.59
N TYR A 275 13.14 12.14 14.26
CA TYR A 275 11.88 12.67 14.76
C TYR A 275 10.82 11.58 14.88
N TYR A 276 9.86 11.84 15.76
CA TYR A 276 8.64 11.05 15.88
C TYR A 276 7.54 11.75 15.08
N TYR A 277 6.77 11.00 14.31
CA TYR A 277 5.62 11.51 13.58
C TYR A 277 4.34 10.88 14.12
N ASN A 278 3.46 11.72 14.67
CA ASN A 278 2.18 11.31 15.22
C ASN A 278 1.16 11.09 14.08
N ILE A 279 0.86 9.83 13.76
CA ILE A 279 0.04 9.47 12.58
C ILE A 279 -1.45 9.73 12.80
N ALA A 280 -1.91 9.69 14.04
CA ALA A 280 -3.27 10.02 14.39
C ALA A 280 -3.35 10.45 15.85
N SER A 281 -4.25 11.39 16.14
CA SER A 281 -4.85 11.46 17.46
C SER A 281 -5.68 10.19 17.64
N CYS A 282 -5.08 9.08 18.09
CA CYS A 282 -5.83 7.97 18.65
C CYS A 282 -6.77 8.59 19.68
N LYS A 283 -8.05 8.75 19.33
CA LYS A 283 -9.02 9.33 20.26
C LYS A 283 -9.06 8.40 21.48
N ASP A 284 -9.22 9.00 22.66
CA ASP A 284 -9.25 8.35 23.98
C ASP A 284 -10.18 7.12 24.10
N ASP A 285 -11.01 6.84 23.08
CA ASP A 285 -11.93 5.71 22.99
C ASP A 285 -11.33 4.43 22.39
N ILE A 286 -10.12 4.45 21.81
CA ILE A 286 -9.39 3.21 21.52
C ILE A 286 -8.86 2.70 22.86
N LEU A 287 -9.74 2.08 23.65
CA LEU A 287 -9.34 1.39 24.86
C LEU A 287 -8.22 0.42 24.45
N PRO A 288 -7.02 0.51 25.07
CA PRO A 288 -6.03 -0.53 24.89
C PRO A 288 -6.74 -1.86 25.17
N PRO A 289 -6.50 -2.90 24.35
CA PRO A 289 -7.15 -4.19 24.54
C PRO A 289 -7.01 -4.54 26.02
N LYS A 290 -8.12 -4.94 26.65
CA LYS A 290 -8.14 -5.26 28.10
C LYS A 290 -6.89 -6.09 28.42
N PRO A 291 -6.19 -5.82 29.54
CA PRO A 291 -4.89 -6.42 29.87
C PRO A 291 -4.88 -7.96 29.89
N ASP A 292 -6.04 -8.60 29.86
CA ASP A 292 -6.19 -10.05 29.72
C ASP A 292 -5.97 -10.55 28.27
N SER A 293 -5.90 -9.64 27.30
CA SER A 293 -5.52 -9.90 25.92
C SER A 293 -4.05 -9.53 25.79
N ILE A 294 -3.19 -10.55 25.68
CA ILE A 294 -1.73 -10.42 25.54
C ILE A 294 -1.41 -9.67 24.25
N GLY A 295 -1.45 -8.34 24.32
CA GLY A 295 -1.12 -7.39 23.28
C GLY A 295 -0.48 -6.17 23.92
N ILE A 296 0.48 -6.44 24.81
CA ILE A 296 1.36 -5.42 25.37
C ILE A 296 2.18 -4.89 24.20
N CYS A 297 2.04 -3.60 23.83
CA CYS A 297 3.11 -2.91 23.12
C CYS A 297 4.34 -3.00 24.02
N PRO A 298 5.33 -3.86 23.72
CA PRO A 298 6.43 -4.09 24.66
C PRO A 298 7.23 -2.80 24.79
N LEU A 299 7.38 -2.38 26.04
CA LEU A 299 7.79 -1.05 26.49
C LEU A 299 9.31 -0.81 26.40
N SER A 300 10.02 -1.45 25.49
CA SER A 300 11.47 -1.28 25.38
C SER A 300 11.87 -1.16 23.92
N SER A 301 11.99 0.08 23.44
CA SER A 301 12.64 0.34 22.17
C SER A 301 14.14 0.48 22.36
N THR A 302 14.89 -0.41 21.71
CA THR A 302 16.32 -0.23 21.47
C THR A 302 16.48 -0.02 19.98
N ASP A 303 17.30 0.96 19.57
CA ASP A 303 17.56 1.18 18.16
C ASP A 303 18.35 -0.01 17.55
N ALA A 304 18.52 -0.01 16.23
CA ALA A 304 19.23 -1.08 15.51
C ALA A 304 20.72 -1.20 15.89
N GLN A 305 21.26 -0.25 16.67
CA GLN A 305 22.62 -0.19 17.16
C GLN A 305 22.73 -0.59 18.64
N GLY A 306 21.62 -0.94 19.30
CA GLY A 306 21.58 -1.24 20.73
C GLY A 306 21.76 -0.01 21.61
N VAL A 307 21.58 1.20 21.07
CA VAL A 307 21.37 2.38 21.88
C VAL A 307 19.98 2.24 22.47
N GLU A 308 19.91 2.08 23.79
CA GLU A 308 18.68 2.32 24.53
C GLU A 308 18.23 3.72 24.13
N VAL A 309 17.04 3.82 23.53
CA VAL A 309 16.38 5.09 23.28
C VAL A 309 15.97 5.60 24.67
N ASN A 310 16.97 6.11 25.39
CA ASN A 310 16.90 6.41 26.81
C ASN A 310 15.82 7.47 27.01
N GLU A 311 14.76 7.09 27.72
CA GLU A 311 13.72 7.99 28.22
C GLU A 311 13.02 8.85 27.15
N VAL A 312 12.78 8.33 25.94
CA VAL A 312 11.73 8.94 25.12
C VAL A 312 10.41 8.64 25.79
N GLY A 313 9.76 9.72 26.24
CA GLY A 313 8.65 9.75 27.19
C GLY A 313 7.69 8.60 27.01
N SER A 314 7.39 7.94 28.14
CA SER A 314 6.25 7.07 28.43
C SER A 314 5.47 6.61 27.18
N ALA A 315 5.44 5.30 26.97
CA ALA A 315 4.67 4.55 25.97
C ALA A 315 3.14 4.76 25.95
N GLU A 316 2.68 5.96 26.28
CA GLU A 316 1.29 6.39 26.23
C GLU A 316 0.86 6.71 24.78
N ASN A 317 1.79 6.87 23.84
CA ASN A 317 1.48 7.23 22.46
C ASN A 317 1.78 6.09 21.47
N CYS A 318 0.90 5.09 21.38
CA CYS A 318 0.87 4.07 20.31
C CYS A 318 0.63 4.66 18.89
N ALA A 319 0.85 5.96 18.70
CA ALA A 319 0.57 6.73 17.50
C ALA A 319 1.82 7.31 16.84
N ASP A 320 2.97 7.24 17.52
CA ASP A 320 4.19 7.93 17.12
C ASP A 320 5.11 6.99 16.34
N MET A 321 5.34 7.32 15.07
CA MET A 321 6.26 6.61 14.20
C MET A 321 7.65 7.23 14.28
N PHE A 322 8.65 6.46 14.73
CA PHE A 322 10.04 6.94 14.75
C PHE A 322 10.66 6.93 13.34
N ILE A 323 11.23 8.06 12.95
CA ILE A 323 11.90 8.29 11.68
C ILE A 323 13.37 8.63 11.91
N VAL A 324 14.24 7.82 11.31
CA VAL A 324 15.68 8.06 11.20
C VAL A 324 15.97 8.66 9.83
N THR A 325 16.74 9.75 9.78
CA THR A 325 17.11 10.37 8.51
C THR A 325 18.58 10.13 8.16
N ASN A 326 18.84 9.84 6.88
CA ASN A 326 20.14 10.04 6.27
C ASN A 326 20.15 11.45 5.67
N ILE A 327 20.97 12.35 6.21
CA ILE A 327 21.04 13.73 5.73
C ILE A 327 22.19 13.88 4.73
N THR A 328 21.90 14.41 3.55
CA THR A 328 22.91 14.92 2.61
C THR A 328 22.92 16.44 2.64
N VAL A 329 24.07 17.08 2.42
CA VAL A 329 24.16 18.56 2.38
C VAL A 329 24.18 19.03 0.93
N GLU A 330 23.30 19.98 0.61
CA GLU A 330 23.38 20.76 -0.63
C GLU A 330 23.86 22.18 -0.29
N GLU A 331 24.93 22.61 -0.96
CA GLU A 331 25.36 24.02 -0.88
C GLU A 331 24.38 24.89 -1.67
N PRO A 332 24.06 26.10 -1.17
CA PRO A 332 23.17 27.00 -1.87
C PRO A 332 23.81 27.27 -3.23
N LYS A 333 23.09 26.96 -4.31
CA LYS A 333 23.51 27.37 -5.65
C LYS A 333 23.62 28.89 -5.60
N GLU A 334 24.82 29.42 -5.78
CA GLU A 334 25.00 30.85 -6.03
C GLU A 334 24.04 31.18 -7.18
N GLU A 335 23.00 31.96 -6.89
CA GLU A 335 22.19 32.50 -7.97
C GLU A 335 23.17 33.17 -8.92
N PRO A 336 23.14 32.84 -10.23
CA PRO A 336 24.02 33.51 -11.17
C PRO A 336 23.74 34.99 -10.97
N LYS A 337 24.76 35.72 -10.48
CA LYS A 337 24.70 37.17 -10.41
C LYS A 337 24.19 37.60 -11.76
N GLU A 338 22.96 38.13 -11.82
CA GLU A 338 22.44 38.68 -13.06
C GLU A 338 23.51 39.66 -13.51
N GLU A 339 24.25 39.29 -14.57
CA GLU A 339 25.11 40.24 -15.24
C GLU A 339 24.20 41.42 -15.57
N PRO A 340 24.61 42.65 -15.26
CA PRO A 340 23.79 43.80 -15.51
C PRO A 340 23.37 43.72 -16.97
N LYS A 341 22.07 43.51 -17.22
CA LYS A 341 21.48 43.57 -18.56
C LYS A 341 22.05 44.83 -19.18
N GLU A 342 22.94 44.68 -20.16
CA GLU A 342 23.39 45.82 -20.96
C GLU A 342 22.11 46.50 -21.43
N GLU A 343 21.94 47.77 -21.05
CA GLU A 343 20.82 48.58 -21.52
C GLU A 343 20.76 48.40 -23.04
N PRO A 344 19.60 48.04 -23.60
CA PRO A 344 19.50 47.90 -25.04
C PRO A 344 19.84 49.26 -25.64
N LYS A 345 20.97 49.32 -26.35
CA LYS A 345 21.28 50.47 -27.22
C LYS A 345 20.05 50.72 -28.06
N GLU A 346 19.47 51.91 -27.92
CA GLU A 346 18.38 52.39 -28.77
C GLU A 346 18.82 52.26 -30.24
N GLU A 347 18.34 51.21 -30.92
CA GLU A 347 18.40 51.18 -32.37
C GLU A 347 17.48 52.27 -32.92
N PRO A 348 17.91 53.01 -33.96
CA PRO A 348 17.12 54.08 -34.53
C PRO A 348 15.85 53.50 -35.17
N LYS A 349 14.70 54.08 -34.84
CA LYS A 349 13.41 53.87 -35.51
C LYS A 349 13.60 53.98 -37.03
N GLU A 350 13.58 52.86 -37.75
CA GLU A 350 13.28 52.87 -39.18
C GLU A 350 11.78 53.14 -39.37
N GLU A 351 11.49 54.12 -40.22
CA GLU A 351 10.14 54.52 -40.60
C GLU A 351 9.36 53.35 -41.24
N PRO A 352 8.04 53.24 -41.00
CA PRO A 352 7.23 52.21 -41.60
C PRO A 352 7.04 52.51 -43.09
N LYS A 353 7.59 51.66 -43.96
CA LYS A 353 7.23 51.65 -45.38
C LYS A 353 5.80 51.16 -45.56
N GLU A 354 5.06 51.93 -46.33
CA GLU A 354 3.65 51.79 -46.69
C GLU A 354 3.28 50.41 -47.27
N GLU A 355 1.99 50.12 -47.10
CA GLU A 355 1.20 48.95 -47.50
C GLU A 355 1.51 48.35 -48.89
N PRO A 356 1.08 47.11 -49.13
CA PRO A 356 -0.16 47.03 -49.91
C PRO A 356 -1.22 46.09 -49.34
N LYS A 357 -2.45 46.61 -49.34
CA LYS A 357 -3.71 45.85 -49.44
C LYS A 357 -3.63 44.79 -50.53
N GLU A 358 -3.97 43.54 -50.21
CA GLU A 358 -4.72 42.66 -51.10
C GLU A 358 -5.71 41.77 -50.33
N GLU A 359 -6.76 41.39 -51.04
CA GLU A 359 -8.14 41.10 -50.64
C GLU A 359 -8.39 39.75 -49.93
N PRO A 360 -9.57 39.60 -49.28
CA PRO A 360 -9.97 38.37 -48.60
C PRO A 360 -10.55 37.34 -49.59
N LYS A 361 -10.02 36.11 -49.60
CA LYS A 361 -10.63 34.97 -50.31
C LYS A 361 -11.26 33.97 -49.36
N GLU A 362 -12.59 34.04 -49.36
CA GLU A 362 -13.61 32.97 -49.42
C GLU A 362 -13.60 31.79 -48.42
N GLN A 363 -14.77 31.67 -47.78
CA GLN A 363 -15.27 30.51 -47.02
C GLN A 363 -15.33 29.23 -47.87
N PRO A 364 -15.47 28.06 -47.21
CA PRO A 364 -16.77 27.40 -47.35
C PRO A 364 -17.36 26.89 -46.04
N LYS A 365 -18.66 27.18 -45.88
CA LYS A 365 -19.60 26.47 -45.02
C LYS A 365 -19.94 25.13 -45.68
N GLU A 366 -19.75 24.02 -44.98
CA GLU A 366 -20.48 22.79 -45.28
C GLU A 366 -21.31 22.35 -44.07
N GLN A 367 -22.63 22.36 -44.28
CA GLN A 367 -23.63 21.65 -43.48
C GLN A 367 -23.69 20.18 -43.93
N PRO A 368 -24.04 19.26 -43.03
CA PRO A 368 -24.86 18.11 -43.42
C PRO A 368 -26.26 18.19 -42.79
N LYS A 369 -27.27 18.16 -43.66
CA LYS A 369 -28.67 17.97 -43.32
C LYS A 369 -29.00 16.47 -43.25
N THR A 370 -29.65 16.08 -42.16
CA THR A 370 -30.76 15.10 -42.02
C THR A 370 -30.75 13.78 -42.79
N LYS A 371 -30.86 12.65 -42.05
CA LYS A 371 -31.90 11.62 -42.28
C LYS A 371 -32.41 11.04 -40.95
N LYS A 372 -33.69 11.29 -40.65
CA LYS A 372 -34.52 10.47 -39.75
C LYS A 372 -35.00 9.24 -40.50
N PRO A 373 -35.08 8.06 -39.85
CA PRO A 373 -36.08 7.05 -40.19
C PRO A 373 -37.26 7.14 -39.21
N SER A 374 -38.45 7.32 -39.80
CA SER A 374 -39.74 7.05 -39.17
C SER A 374 -39.91 5.52 -39.05
N VAL A 375 -40.20 5.02 -37.85
CA VAL A 375 -40.70 3.66 -37.65
C VAL A 375 -41.92 3.72 -36.74
N SER A 376 -43.06 3.29 -37.28
CA SER A 376 -44.34 3.14 -36.60
C SER A 376 -44.36 1.92 -35.68
N PRO A 377 -45.11 1.93 -34.56
CA PRO A 377 -45.17 0.81 -33.63
C PRO A 377 -46.18 -0.23 -34.10
N THR A 378 -45.73 -1.48 -34.29
CA THR A 378 -46.64 -2.62 -34.52
C THR A 378 -46.94 -3.29 -33.18
N LYS A 379 -48.22 -3.27 -32.80
CA LYS A 379 -48.79 -3.99 -31.65
C LYS A 379 -48.42 -5.48 -31.69
N LYS A 380 -47.80 -5.97 -30.62
CA LYS A 380 -47.89 -7.37 -30.18
C LYS A 380 -48.30 -7.38 -28.70
N ASN A 381 -49.38 -8.09 -28.42
CA ASN A 381 -49.89 -8.33 -27.07
C ASN A 381 -48.84 -9.06 -26.22
N PRO A 382 -48.58 -8.65 -24.96
CA PRO A 382 -47.91 -9.50 -23.99
C PRO A 382 -48.91 -10.46 -23.31
N PRO A 383 -48.47 -11.66 -22.89
CA PRO A 383 -49.25 -12.53 -22.02
C PRO A 383 -49.41 -11.90 -20.63
N LYS A 384 -50.57 -12.16 -20.02
CA LYS A 384 -50.83 -11.88 -18.60
C LYS A 384 -49.89 -12.72 -17.74
N THR A 385 -49.12 -12.06 -16.88
CA THR A 385 -48.69 -12.64 -15.60
C THR A 385 -48.75 -11.55 -14.54
N ASN A 386 -49.49 -11.85 -13.48
CA ASN A 386 -49.62 -11.08 -12.26
C ASN A 386 -48.24 -10.90 -11.63
N ASP A 387 -47.88 -9.69 -11.21
CA ASP A 387 -47.39 -9.52 -9.85
C ASP A 387 -47.53 -8.08 -9.38
N THR A 388 -48.14 -7.95 -8.20
CA THR A 388 -48.49 -6.70 -7.54
C THR A 388 -47.72 -6.68 -6.24
N SER A 389 -46.52 -6.09 -6.21
CA SER A 389 -45.89 -5.62 -4.97
C SER A 389 -44.62 -4.82 -5.28
N ASN A 390 -44.33 -3.82 -4.44
CA ASN A 390 -43.04 -3.12 -4.31
C ASN A 390 -42.83 -1.78 -5.06
N GLY A 391 -43.91 -1.02 -5.33
CA GLY A 391 -43.81 0.39 -5.74
C GLY A 391 -44.11 1.43 -4.65
N MET A 392 -44.57 1.01 -3.45
CA MET A 392 -45.18 1.93 -2.46
C MET A 392 -44.43 2.01 -1.11
N MET A 393 -43.22 1.46 -1.01
CA MET A 393 -42.44 1.43 0.23
C MET A 393 -41.47 2.63 0.39
N TYR A 394 -41.13 3.33 -0.70
CA TYR A 394 -40.17 4.44 -0.67
C TYR A 394 -40.74 5.81 -0.26
N MET A 395 -42.07 5.96 -0.15
CA MET A 395 -42.71 7.22 0.29
C MET A 395 -43.07 7.27 1.78
N VAL A 396 -42.96 6.16 2.51
CA VAL A 396 -43.28 6.11 3.96
C VAL A 396 -42.05 6.37 4.84
N MET A 397 -40.83 6.20 4.32
CA MET A 397 -39.59 6.40 5.08
C MET A 397 -39.17 7.87 5.24
N LEU A 398 -39.66 8.80 4.40
CA LEU A 398 -39.34 10.24 4.53
C LEU A 398 -40.32 11.00 5.44
N GLY A 399 -41.44 10.38 5.85
CA GLY A 399 -42.45 11.00 6.70
C GLY A 399 -42.21 10.87 8.21
N THR A 400 -41.35 9.95 8.66
CA THR A 400 -41.15 9.66 10.08
C THR A 400 -39.99 10.43 10.72
N SER A 401 -39.05 10.97 9.93
CA SER A 401 -37.90 11.74 10.43
C SER A 401 -38.27 13.15 10.91
N VAL A 402 -39.37 13.74 10.42
CA VAL A 402 -39.80 15.10 10.83
C VAL A 402 -40.59 15.10 12.14
N LEU A 403 -41.24 13.99 12.51
CA LEU A 403 -42.01 13.89 13.76
C LEU A 403 -41.12 13.68 15.01
N PHE A 404 -39.88 13.21 14.85
CA PHE A 404 -38.94 13.07 15.97
C PHE A 404 -38.27 14.40 16.38
N ILE A 405 -38.16 15.37 15.46
CA ILE A 405 -37.59 16.70 15.75
C ILE A 405 -38.60 17.59 16.51
N ILE A 406 -39.90 17.39 16.34
CA ILE A 406 -40.92 18.16 17.06
C ILE A 406 -41.15 17.62 18.48
N ARG A 407 -40.92 16.33 18.75
CA ARG A 407 -41.10 15.74 20.08
C ARG A 407 -39.92 15.98 21.03
N SER A 408 -38.70 16.16 20.51
CA SER A 408 -37.50 16.41 21.33
C SER A 408 -37.37 17.84 21.86
N LYS A 409 -38.03 18.83 21.23
CA LYS A 409 -38.08 20.22 21.75
C LYS A 409 -39.07 20.42 22.90
N LYS A 410 -40.09 19.56 23.06
CA LYS A 410 -41.10 19.69 24.12
C LYS A 410 -40.68 19.07 25.46
N LEU A 411 -39.61 18.27 25.50
CA LEU A 411 -39.10 17.65 26.74
C LEU A 411 -38.00 18.48 27.44
N ARG A 412 -37.48 19.56 26.83
CA ARG A 412 -36.47 20.44 27.46
C ARG A 412 -37.03 21.67 28.19
N SER A 413 -38.35 21.90 28.20
CA SER A 413 -38.93 23.08 28.90
C SER A 413 -39.52 22.81 30.28
N ASN A 414 -39.43 21.58 30.81
CA ASN A 414 -39.96 21.22 32.14
C ASN A 414 -38.87 20.89 33.17
N TRP A 415 -37.62 21.25 32.90
CA TRP A 415 -36.56 21.32 33.90
C TRP A 415 -36.14 22.77 34.09
N LYS A 416 -36.94 23.49 34.87
CA LYS A 416 -36.57 24.67 35.66
C LYS A 416 -37.45 24.72 36.88
#